data_AF-A0AAU3ZUX8-F1
#
_entry.id   AF-A0AAU3ZUX8-F1
#
_cell.length_a   1.000
_cell.length_b   1.000
_cell.length_c   1.000
_cell.angle_alpha   90.00
_cell.angle_beta   90.00
_cell.angle_gamma   90.00
#
_symmetry.space_group_name_H-M   'P 1'
#
loop_
_entity.id
_entity.type
_entity.pdbx_description
1 polymer ?
#
loop_
_entity_poly.entity_id
_entity_poly.type
_entity_poly.pdbx_seq_one_letter_code
_entity_poly.pdbx_strand_id
1 'polypeptide(L)'
;MARRRTGPTDLVKELVYQRDGGRCVRCGTLHRLTIHHRVNRGMGGAREAWINQAHNLLLVCEVCNGWFEDNPKPSYEAGWKVRRPQVPDEVEVEYSDGQTYQLTPDGERTAVVGAER
;
A
#
# COMPACT_ATOMS: atom_id res chain seq x y z
N MET A 1 12.96 17.04 23.72
CA MET A 1 12.96 16.89 22.25
C MET A 1 11.71 16.15 21.84
N ALA A 2 10.77 16.78 21.12
CA ALA A 2 9.61 16.08 20.60
C ALA A 2 10.04 15.02 19.57
N ARG A 3 9.48 13.80 19.66
CA ARG A 3 9.80 12.70 18.73
C ARG A 3 9.43 13.14 17.31
N ARG A 4 10.39 13.11 16.38
CA ARG A 4 10.15 13.44 14.96
C ARG A 4 9.06 12.51 14.41
N ARG A 5 7.97 13.07 13.87
CA ARG A 5 6.92 12.30 13.17
C ARG A 5 7.49 11.85 11.83
N THR A 6 7.78 10.55 11.69
CA THR A 6 8.39 9.98 10.47
C THR A 6 7.43 9.11 9.65
N GLY A 7 6.16 9.03 10.06
CA GLY A 7 5.13 8.28 9.35
C GLY A 7 4.26 9.17 8.47
N PRO A 8 3.29 8.58 7.74
CA PRO A 8 2.32 9.33 6.95
C PRO A 8 1.57 10.36 7.78
N THR A 9 1.27 11.51 7.16
CA THR A 9 0.40 12.52 7.75
C THR A 9 -1.02 12.00 7.86
N ASP A 10 -1.86 12.62 8.68
CA ASP A 10 -3.25 12.18 8.83
C ASP A 10 -4.06 12.41 7.54
N LEU A 11 -3.73 13.45 6.77
CA LEU A 11 -4.29 13.66 5.43
C LEU A 11 -3.98 12.49 4.49
N VAL A 12 -2.73 12.01 4.45
CA VAL A 12 -2.39 10.87 3.57
C VAL A 12 -3.10 9.59 4.02
N LYS A 13 -3.22 9.36 5.33
CA LYS A 13 -3.97 8.21 5.83
C LYS A 13 -5.43 8.29 5.39
N GLU A 14 -6.05 9.47 5.49
CA GLU A 14 -7.43 9.67 5.04
C GLU A 14 -7.59 9.35 3.55
N LEU A 15 -6.69 9.83 2.70
CA LEU A 15 -6.69 9.49 1.27
C LEU A 15 -6.66 7.97 1.04
N VAL A 16 -5.78 7.25 1.74
CA VAL A 16 -5.68 5.79 1.64
C VAL A 16 -6.96 5.11 2.14
N TYR A 17 -7.54 5.58 3.24
CA TYR A 17 -8.79 5.06 3.78
C TYR A 17 -9.96 5.23 2.81
N GLN A 18 -10.08 6.40 2.19
CA GLN A 18 -11.12 6.68 1.20
C GLN A 18 -10.92 5.88 -0.08
N ARG A 19 -9.69 5.87 -0.63
CA ARG A 19 -9.34 5.11 -1.83
C ARG A 19 -9.66 3.62 -1.69
N ASP A 20 -9.34 3.05 -0.54
CA ASP A 20 -9.50 1.61 -0.25
C ASP A 20 -10.88 1.29 0.33
N GLY A 21 -11.78 2.27 0.39
CA GLY A 21 -13.17 2.11 0.83
C GLY A 21 -13.31 1.64 2.28
N GLY A 22 -12.34 1.96 3.13
CA GLY A 22 -12.29 1.50 4.52
C GLY A 22 -12.17 -0.02 4.66
N ARG A 23 -11.60 -0.71 3.66
CA ARG A 23 -11.48 -2.18 3.63
C ARG A 23 -10.04 -2.61 3.47
N CYS A 24 -9.74 -3.80 3.97
CA CYS A 24 -8.48 -4.47 3.65
C CYS A 24 -8.39 -4.75 2.15
N VAL A 25 -7.38 -4.22 1.47
CA VAL A 25 -7.21 -4.41 0.03
C VAL A 25 -7.09 -5.87 -0.38
N ARG A 26 -6.58 -6.77 0.48
CA ARG A 26 -6.44 -8.20 0.13
C ARG A 26 -7.68 -9.03 0.39
N CYS A 27 -8.33 -8.86 1.55
CA CYS A 27 -9.41 -9.76 1.98
C CYS A 27 -10.77 -9.07 2.18
N GLY A 28 -10.86 -7.76 1.96
CA GLY A 28 -12.13 -7.00 2.01
C GLY A 28 -12.70 -6.76 3.41
N THR A 29 -12.07 -7.26 4.48
CA THR A 29 -12.54 -7.06 5.86
C THR A 29 -12.54 -5.58 6.25
N LEU A 30 -13.45 -5.21 7.17
CA LEU A 30 -13.58 -3.88 7.74
C LEU A 30 -12.91 -3.74 9.12
N HIS A 31 -12.31 -4.81 9.64
CA HIS A 31 -11.86 -4.88 11.03
C HIS A 31 -10.34 -4.84 11.16
N ARG A 32 -9.86 -4.21 12.25
CA ARG A 32 -8.44 -4.14 12.65
C ARG A 32 -7.55 -3.68 11.50
N LEU A 33 -7.93 -2.55 10.91
CA LEU A 33 -7.25 -1.99 9.75
C LEU A 33 -6.00 -1.22 10.17
N THR A 34 -4.98 -1.30 9.35
CA THR A 34 -3.68 -0.64 9.53
C THR A 34 -3.13 -0.23 8.17
N ILE A 35 -2.22 0.74 8.18
CA ILE A 35 -1.53 1.21 6.97
C ILE A 35 -0.28 0.35 6.76
N HIS A 36 -0.22 -0.31 5.60
CA HIS A 36 0.94 -1.08 5.14
C HIS A 36 1.74 -0.28 4.13
N HIS A 37 3.07 -0.29 4.27
CA HIS A 37 3.99 0.27 3.29
C HIS A 37 4.36 -0.79 2.25
N ARG A 38 4.09 -0.54 0.96
CA ARG A 38 4.44 -1.45 -0.14
C ARG A 38 5.96 -1.54 -0.31
N VAL A 39 6.64 -0.40 -0.36
CA VAL A 39 8.09 -0.28 -0.20
C VAL A 39 8.38 0.04 1.26
N ASN A 40 9.08 -0.89 1.92
CA ASN A 40 9.50 -0.73 3.31
C ASN A 40 10.36 0.53 3.52
N ARG A 41 10.03 1.29 4.58
CA ARG A 41 10.74 2.51 5.00
C ARG A 41 12.17 2.29 5.50
N GLY A 42 12.58 1.05 5.75
CA GLY A 42 13.86 0.70 6.36
C GLY A 42 14.02 1.15 7.82
N MET A 43 15.06 0.63 8.48
CA MET A 43 15.46 1.08 9.82
C MET A 43 16.13 2.46 9.74
N GLY A 44 15.79 3.38 10.64
CA GLY A 44 16.30 4.77 10.63
C GLY A 44 15.39 5.79 9.95
N GLY A 45 14.32 5.31 9.29
CA GLY A 45 13.38 6.16 8.55
C GLY A 45 13.89 6.48 7.14
N ALA A 46 12.95 6.56 6.19
CA ALA A 46 13.27 6.95 4.83
C ALA A 46 13.47 8.46 4.72
N ARG A 47 14.35 8.87 3.80
CA ARG A 47 14.59 10.29 3.48
C ARG A 47 13.66 10.77 2.37
N GLU A 48 13.20 9.85 1.55
CA GLU A 48 12.38 10.11 0.38
C GLU A 48 10.94 10.41 0.80
N ALA A 49 10.41 11.56 0.37
CA ALA A 49 9.07 12.01 0.73
C ALA A 49 7.98 11.02 0.26
N TRP A 50 8.19 10.38 -0.89
CA TRP A 50 7.24 9.43 -1.50
C TRP A 50 7.01 8.16 -0.67
N ILE A 51 7.93 7.81 0.24
CA ILE A 51 7.76 6.62 1.10
C ILE A 51 6.50 6.71 1.97
N ASN A 52 6.07 7.93 2.30
CA ASN A 52 4.86 8.17 3.09
C ASN A 52 3.70 8.73 2.25
N GLN A 53 3.76 8.66 0.92
CA GLN A 53 2.67 9.07 0.01
C GLN A 53 1.72 7.90 -0.29
N ALA A 54 0.50 8.22 -0.73
CA ALA A 54 -0.60 7.26 -0.82
C ALA A 54 -0.33 6.06 -1.75
N HIS A 55 0.38 6.25 -2.87
CA HIS A 55 0.73 5.15 -3.79
C HIS A 55 1.59 4.06 -3.14
N ASN A 56 2.39 4.42 -2.12
CA ASN A 56 3.21 3.47 -1.36
C ASN A 56 2.47 2.83 -0.19
N LEU A 57 1.20 3.19 0.05
CA LEU A 57 0.44 2.80 1.23
C LEU A 57 -0.80 2.01 0.83
N LEU A 58 -1.13 0.98 1.60
CA LEU A 58 -2.36 0.19 1.46
C LEU A 58 -3.08 0.12 2.80
N LEU A 59 -4.40 0.16 2.78
CA LEU A 59 -5.22 -0.18 3.93
C LEU A 59 -5.41 -1.68 3.99
N VAL A 60 -4.93 -2.32 5.05
CA VAL A 60 -4.97 -3.78 5.20
C VAL A 60 -5.39 -4.13 6.61
N CYS A 61 -5.92 -5.33 6.85
CA CYS A 61 -6.08 -5.79 8.23
C CYS A 61 -4.74 -6.29 8.79
N GLU A 62 -4.60 -6.28 10.11
CA GLU A 62 -3.38 -6.76 10.79
C GLU A 62 -2.98 -8.19 10.40
N VAL A 63 -3.96 -9.07 10.13
CA VAL A 63 -3.71 -10.45 9.69
C VAL A 63 -3.07 -10.48 8.31
N CYS A 64 -3.59 -9.72 7.34
CA CYS A 64 -3.00 -9.65 6.00
C CYS A 64 -1.64 -8.94 6.03
N ASN A 65 -1.50 -7.91 6.86
CA ASN A 65 -0.22 -7.22 7.04
C ASN A 65 0.88 -8.19 7.52
N GLY A 66 0.60 -9.02 8.53
CA GLY A 66 1.53 -10.05 8.98
C GLY A 66 1.82 -11.09 7.88
N TRP A 67 0.77 -11.55 7.21
CA TRP A 67 0.89 -12.51 6.11
C TRP A 67 1.81 -12.00 4.98
N PHE A 68 1.82 -10.70 4.67
CA PHE A 68 2.72 -10.12 3.66
C PHE A 68 4.20 -10.19 4.02
N GLU A 69 4.50 -10.11 5.32
CA GLU A 69 5.86 -10.27 5.82
C GLU A 69 6.31 -11.73 5.77
N ASP A 70 5.41 -12.65 6.13
CA ASP A 70 5.69 -14.09 6.13
C ASP A 70 5.70 -14.71 4.73
N ASN A 71 5.01 -14.10 3.75
CA ASN A 71 4.86 -14.61 2.39
C ASN A 71 5.34 -13.59 1.35
N PRO A 72 6.65 -13.28 1.32
CA PRO A 72 7.16 -12.19 0.51
C PRO A 72 6.97 -12.44 -1.00
N LYS A 73 7.21 -13.66 -1.50
CA LYS A 73 7.09 -13.98 -2.92
C LYS A 73 5.70 -13.62 -3.49
N PRO A 74 4.59 -14.21 -2.99
CA PRO A 74 3.27 -13.86 -3.50
C PRO A 74 2.90 -12.40 -3.23
N SER A 75 3.44 -11.79 -2.17
CA SER A 75 3.19 -10.36 -1.89
C SER A 75 3.84 -9.42 -2.91
N TYR A 76 5.00 -9.78 -3.45
CA TYR A 76 5.60 -9.04 -4.57
C TYR A 76 4.87 -9.30 -5.88
N GLU A 77 4.44 -10.55 -6.13
CA GLU A 77 3.68 -10.92 -7.34
C GLU A 77 2.34 -10.20 -7.44
N ALA A 78 1.62 -10.05 -6.32
CA ALA A 78 0.35 -9.32 -6.24
C ALA A 78 0.53 -7.79 -6.04
N GLY A 79 1.77 -7.31 -5.97
CA GLY A 79 2.07 -5.88 -5.79
C GLY A 79 1.75 -5.29 -4.42
N TRP A 80 1.37 -6.09 -3.42
CA TRP A 80 1.21 -5.64 -2.03
C TRP A 80 2.54 -5.19 -1.42
N LYS A 81 3.65 -5.74 -1.91
CA LYS A 81 5.01 -5.29 -1.62
C LYS A 81 5.72 -4.93 -2.91
N VAL A 82 6.67 -4.00 -2.82
CA VAL A 82 7.45 -3.50 -3.97
C VAL A 82 8.93 -3.47 -3.58
N ARG A 83 9.80 -3.97 -4.49
CA ARG A 83 11.25 -4.00 -4.27
C ARG A 83 11.88 -2.76 -4.87
N ARG A 84 12.80 -2.13 -4.14
CA ARG A 84 13.71 -1.16 -4.76
C ARG A 84 14.53 -1.84 -5.88
N PRO A 85 14.85 -1.13 -6.98
CA PRO A 85 14.65 0.31 -7.19
C PRO A 85 13.26 0.70 -7.74
N GLN A 86 12.33 -0.24 -7.92
CA GLN A 86 11.00 0.07 -8.44
C GLN A 86 10.28 1.04 -7.51
N VAL A 87 9.50 1.94 -8.12
CA VAL A 87 8.62 2.87 -7.41
C VAL A 87 7.18 2.33 -7.41
N PRO A 88 6.38 2.64 -6.37
CA PRO A 88 5.10 1.94 -6.19
C PRO A 88 4.01 2.33 -7.20
N ASP A 89 4.12 3.49 -7.84
CA ASP A 89 3.21 3.94 -8.92
C ASP A 89 3.41 3.17 -10.23
N GLU A 90 4.59 2.59 -10.46
CA GLU A 90 4.88 1.70 -11.59
C GLU A 90 4.47 0.24 -11.35
N VAL A 91 4.15 -0.12 -10.11
CA VAL A 91 3.78 -1.49 -9.75
C VAL A 91 2.28 -1.57 -9.50
N GLU A 92 1.62 -2.36 -10.32
CA GLU A 92 0.21 -2.71 -10.17
C GLU A 92 -0.04 -3.49 -8.87
N VAL A 93 -1.27 -3.43 -8.35
CA VAL A 93 -1.65 -4.13 -7.12
C VAL A 93 -3.03 -4.78 -7.25
N GLU A 94 -3.11 -6.04 -6.86
CA GLU A 94 -4.36 -6.81 -6.84
C GLU A 94 -5.19 -6.48 -5.60
N TYR A 95 -6.48 -6.25 -5.79
CA TYR A 95 -7.45 -5.99 -4.72
C TYR A 95 -8.42 -7.17 -4.54
N SER A 96 -9.12 -7.19 -3.41
CA SER A 96 -10.06 -8.25 -3.02
C SER A 96 -11.27 -8.39 -3.94
N ASP A 97 -11.51 -7.41 -4.81
CA ASP A 97 -12.53 -7.43 -5.86
C ASP A 97 -12.07 -8.20 -7.12
N GLY A 98 -10.84 -8.75 -7.10
CA GLY A 98 -10.24 -9.48 -8.21
C GLY A 98 -9.75 -8.57 -9.33
N GLN A 99 -9.74 -7.25 -9.11
CA GLN A 99 -9.22 -6.28 -10.06
C GLN A 99 -7.80 -5.86 -9.68
N THR A 100 -7.07 -5.39 -10.68
CA THR A 100 -5.72 -4.85 -10.53
C THR A 100 -5.74 -3.35 -10.76
N TYR A 101 -5.03 -2.62 -9.93
CA TYR A 101 -5.01 -1.15 -9.96
C TYR A 101 -3.59 -0.60 -10.01
N GLN A 102 -3.41 0.52 -10.71
CA GLN A 102 -2.30 1.44 -10.50
C GLN A 102 -2.69 2.49 -9.46
N LEU A 103 -1.76 2.85 -8.57
CA LEU A 103 -2.01 3.78 -7.47
C LEU A 103 -1.20 5.06 -7.67
N THR A 104 -1.84 6.23 -7.48
CA THR A 104 -1.19 7.52 -7.68
C THR A 104 -0.76 8.17 -6.36
N PRO A 105 0.23 9.09 -6.37
CA PRO A 105 0.64 9.84 -5.19
C PRO A 105 -0.49 10.60 -4.49
N ASP A 106 -1.47 11.07 -5.26
CA ASP A 106 -2.60 11.86 -4.78
C ASP A 106 -3.72 10.99 -4.17
N GLY A 107 -3.53 9.67 -4.14
CA GLY A 107 -4.45 8.73 -3.50
C GLY A 107 -5.56 8.24 -4.42
N GLU A 108 -5.42 8.39 -5.72
CA GLU A 108 -6.33 7.79 -6.69
C GLU A 108 -5.89 6.36 -7.04
N ARG A 109 -6.84 5.58 -7.57
CA ARG A 109 -6.58 4.27 -8.18
C ARG A 109 -7.24 4.20 -9.54
N THR A 110 -6.53 3.63 -10.51
CA THR A 110 -7.06 3.41 -11.86
C THR A 110 -7.04 1.91 -12.14
N ALA A 111 -8.18 1.35 -12.54
CA ALA A 111 -8.26 -0.05 -12.91
C ALA A 111 -7.41 -0.29 -14.16
N VAL A 112 -6.55 -1.31 -14.11
CA VAL A 112 -5.79 -1.76 -15.26
C VAL A 112 -6.70 -2.66 -16.07
N VAL A 113 -7.17 -2.15 -17.21
CA VAL A 113 -7.91 -2.97 -18.17
C VAL A 113 -6.90 -3.93 -18.78
N GLY A 114 -7.03 -5.22 -18.49
CA GLY A 114 -6.13 -6.21 -19.05
C GLY A 114 -6.12 -6.11 -20.58
N ALA A 115 -4.94 -5.87 -21.16
CA ALA A 115 -4.71 -6.38 -22.50
C ALA A 115 -4.94 -7.89 -22.42
N GLU A 116 -5.92 -8.38 -23.18
CA GLU A 116 -6.31 -9.79 -23.26
C GLU A 116 -5.06 -10.67 -23.26
N ARG A 117 -4.95 -11.56 -22.26
CA ARG A 117 -3.96 -12.64 -22.27
C ARG A 117 -4.52 -13.83 -23.03
#